data_AF-A0A2X2KDV8-F1
#
_entry.id   AF-A0A2X2KDV8-F1
#
_cell.length_a   1.000
_cell.length_b   1.000
_cell.length_c   1.000
_cell.angle_alpha   90.00
_cell.angle_beta   90.00
_cell.angle_gamma   90.00
#
_symmetry.space_group_name_H-M   'P 1'
#
loop_
_entity.id
_entity.type
_entity.pdbx_description
1 polymer ?
#
loop_
_entity_poly.entity_id
_entity_poly.type
_entity_poly.pdbx_seq_one_letter_code
_entity_poly.pdbx_strand_id
1 'polypeptide(L)' 'MRERLVGRGTESDEKIQSRINEARKEVEMMNLYDYVVVNDEVELAKNRIQCIVEAEHLKRERVEAKYRKMILEAKK' A
#
# COMPACT_ATOMS: atom_id res chain seq x y z
N MET A 1 1.82 -19.94 4.53
CA MET A 1 2.35 -19.66 3.18
C MET A 1 2.70 -20.91 2.36
N ARG A 2 3.17 -22.02 2.95
CA ARG A 2 3.52 -23.24 2.19
C ARG A 2 2.33 -24.06 1.67
N GLU A 3 1.19 -24.05 2.35
CA GLU A 3 0.05 -24.93 2.01
C GLU A 3 -0.77 -24.48 0.79
N ARG A 4 -0.74 -23.20 0.41
CA ARG A 4 -1.46 -22.71 -0.78
C ARG A 4 -0.75 -22.99 -2.11
N LEU A 5 0.52 -23.39 -2.08
CA LEU A 5 1.36 -23.56 -3.29
C LEU A 5 1.44 -25.00 -3.80
N VAL A 6 1.05 -26.01 -3.01
CA VAL A 6 1.25 -27.42 -3.37
C VAL A 6 0.10 -28.00 -4.21
N GLY A 7 -1.05 -27.30 -4.30
CA GLY A 7 -2.27 -27.81 -4.96
C GLY A 7 -2.32 -27.71 -6.49
N ARG A 8 -1.30 -27.15 -7.16
CA ARG A 8 -1.25 -27.06 -8.62
C ARG A 8 0.07 -27.64 -9.11
N GLY A 9 0.09 -28.95 -9.33
CA GLY A 9 1.24 -29.70 -9.84
C GLY A 9 1.66 -29.31 -11.26
N THR A 10 2.07 -28.06 -11.47
CA THR A 10 2.56 -27.55 -12.77
C THR A 10 3.45 -26.31 -12.64
N GLU A 11 4.08 -26.07 -11.49
CA GLU A 11 5.15 -25.08 -11.38
C GLU A 11 6.47 -25.80 -11.05
N SER A 12 7.39 -25.80 -12.01
CA SER A 12 8.75 -26.28 -11.86
C SER A 12 9.48 -25.53 -10.73
N ASP A 13 10.34 -26.24 -9.99
CA ASP A 13 11.11 -25.69 -8.84
C ASP A 13 11.85 -24.37 -9.16
N GLU A 14 12.21 -24.14 -10.42
CA GLU A 14 12.81 -22.91 -10.93
C GLU A 14 11.90 -21.67 -10.77
N LYS A 15 10.59 -21.80 -11.00
CA LYS A 15 9.65 -20.67 -10.82
C LYS A 15 9.46 -20.31 -9.35
N ILE A 16 9.54 -21.30 -8.46
CA ILE A 16 9.44 -21.10 -7.02
C ILE A 16 10.68 -20.33 -6.53
N GLN A 17 11.88 -20.72 -6.98
CA GLN A 17 13.10 -19.96 -6.66
C GLN A 17 13.09 -18.55 -7.24
N SER A 18 12.60 -18.36 -8.48
CA SER A 18 12.46 -17.02 -9.06
C SER A 18 11.55 -16.12 -8.23
N ARG A 19 10.38 -16.64 -7.80
CA ARG A 19 9.45 -15.89 -6.92
C ARG A 19 10.04 -15.57 -5.56
N ILE A 20 10.82 -16.49 -4.96
CA ILE A 20 11.50 -16.23 -3.67
C ILE A 20 12.55 -15.13 -3.84
N ASN A 21 13.30 -15.12 -4.94
CA ASN A 21 14.28 -14.08 -5.23
C ASN A 21 13.63 -12.73 -5.54
N GLU A 22 12.50 -12.69 -6.24
CA GLU A 22 11.70 -11.48 -6.44
C GLU A 22 11.16 -10.93 -5.13
N ALA A 23 10.59 -11.80 -4.27
CA ALA A 23 10.09 -11.40 -2.96
C ALA A 23 11.20 -10.79 -2.07
N ARG A 24 12.45 -11.28 -2.18
CA ARG A 24 13.59 -10.68 -1.46
C ARG A 24 13.93 -9.27 -1.96
N LYS A 25 13.90 -9.05 -3.29
CA LYS A 25 14.09 -7.71 -3.87
C LYS A 25 12.95 -6.75 -3.49
N GLU A 26 11.72 -7.24 -3.45
CA GLU A 26 10.57 -6.46 -2.99
C GLU A 26 10.70 -6.03 -1.52
N VAL A 27 11.19 -6.92 -0.65
CA VAL A 27 11.47 -6.60 0.78
C VAL A 27 12.55 -5.53 0.91
N GLU A 28 13.61 -5.56 0.10
CA GLU A 28 14.63 -4.49 0.09
C GLU A 28 14.04 -3.14 -0.35
N MET A 29 13.08 -3.15 -1.28
CA MET A 29 12.40 -1.95 -1.75
C MET A 29 11.30 -1.46 -0.81
N MET A 30 10.87 -2.22 0.21
CA MET A 30 9.84 -1.78 1.15
C MET A 30 10.23 -0.50 1.91
N ASN A 31 11.53 -0.29 2.15
CA ASN A 31 12.04 0.90 2.82
C ASN A 31 11.89 2.19 1.99
N LEU A 32 11.54 2.08 0.71
CA LEU A 32 11.35 3.22 -0.20
C LEU A 32 9.90 3.74 -0.25
N TYR A 33 8.97 3.03 0.39
CA TYR A 33 7.54 3.37 0.35
C TYR A 33 7.06 3.85 1.72
N ASP A 34 6.23 4.90 1.72
CA ASP A 34 5.66 5.46 2.94
C ASP A 34 4.62 4.53 3.61
N TYR A 35 3.95 3.69 2.82
CA TYR A 35 2.95 2.74 3.28
C TYR A 35 3.04 1.41 2.53
N VAL A 36 2.90 0.31 3.27
CA VAL A 36 2.84 -1.05 2.72
C VAL A 36 1.52 -1.68 3.14
N VAL A 37 0.76 -2.22 2.18
CA VAL A 37 -0.53 -2.87 2.42
C VAL A 37 -0.45 -4.34 2.02
N VAL A 38 -0.73 -5.24 2.96
CA VAL A 38 -0.87 -6.67 2.67
C VAL A 38 -2.24 -6.92 2.03
N ASN A 39 -2.24 -7.54 0.85
CA ASN A 39 -3.44 -7.94 0.13
C ASN A 39 -3.79 -9.40 0.45
N ASP A 40 -4.29 -9.64 1.66
CA ASP A 40 -4.81 -10.91 2.15
C ASP A 40 -6.22 -11.20 1.60
N GLU A 41 -7.11 -10.23 1.72
CA GLU A 41 -8.47 -10.24 1.18
C GLU A 41 -8.73 -8.93 0.42
N VAL A 42 -9.32 -9.04 -0.77
CA VAL A 42 -9.48 -7.90 -1.70
C VAL A 42 -10.26 -6.75 -1.06
N GLU A 43 -11.36 -7.04 -0.37
CA GLU A 43 -12.18 -6.01 0.29
C GLU A 43 -11.45 -5.35 1.46
N LEU A 44 -10.67 -6.12 2.24
CA LEU A 44 -9.87 -5.57 3.33
C LEU A 44 -8.74 -4.70 2.81
N ALA A 45 -8.05 -5.12 1.75
CA ALA A 45 -6.99 -4.35 1.11
C ALA A 45 -7.52 -3.03 0.56
N LYS A 46 -8.69 -3.05 -0.10
CA LYS A 46 -9.37 -1.84 -0.57
C LYS A 46 -9.68 -0.88 0.56
N ASN A 47 -10.24 -1.36 1.67
CA ASN A 47 -10.56 -0.52 2.82
C ASN A 47 -9.28 0.09 3.43
N ARG A 48 -8.22 -0.70 3.58
CA ARG A 48 -6.91 -0.22 4.09
C ARG A 48 -6.34 0.88 3.19
N ILE A 49 -6.41 0.72 1.87
CA ILE A 49 -5.97 1.74 0.91
C ILE A 49 -6.82 3.01 1.01
N GLN A 50 -8.15 2.88 1.12
CA GLN A 50 -9.04 4.04 1.32
C GLN A 50 -8.68 4.82 2.58
N CYS A 51 -8.46 4.13 3.70
CA CYS A 51 -8.06 4.77 4.95
C CYS A 51 -6.73 5.53 4.84
N ILE A 52 -5.74 5.00 4.11
CA ILE A 52 -4.46 5.69 3.88
C ILE A 52 -4.69 6.99 3.11
N VAL A 53 -5.49 6.95 2.03
CA VAL A 53 -5.80 8.14 1.23
C VAL A 53 -6.55 9.19 2.04
N GLU A 54 -7.52 8.76 2.86
CA GLU A 54 -8.26 9.66 3.75
C GLU A 54 -7.35 10.30 4.80
N ALA A 55 -6.47 9.53 5.44
CA ALA A 55 -5.50 10.03 6.40
C ALA A 55 -4.55 11.06 5.77
N GLU A 56 -4.07 10.81 4.55
CA GLU A 56 -3.25 11.76 3.79
C GLU A 56 -4.00 13.07 3.49
N HIS A 57 -5.31 13.02 3.22
CA HIS A 57 -6.12 14.22 3.05
C HIS A 57 -6.33 15.02 4.34
N LEU A 58 -6.29 14.35 5.50
CA LEU A 58 -6.47 14.97 6.81
C LEU A 58 -5.15 15.51 7.40
N LYS A 59 -4.00 15.30 6.73
CA LYS A 59 -2.73 15.88 7.18
C LYS A 59 -2.84 17.39 7.36
N ARG A 60 -2.33 17.87 8.49
CA ARG A 60 -2.32 19.28 8.87
C ARG A 60 -1.86 20.18 7.73
N GLU A 61 -0.79 19.82 7.03
CA GLU A 61 -0.22 20.59 5.92
C GLU A 61 -1.25 20.88 4.81
N ARG A 62 -2.09 19.90 4.48
CA ARG A 62 -3.15 20.05 3.46
C ARG A 62 -4.35 20.82 4.01
N VAL A 63 -4.76 20.50 5.23
CA VAL A 63 -5.95 21.06 5.88
C VAL A 63 -5.75 22.54 6.24
N GLU A 64 -4.61 22.87 6.83
CA GLU A 64 -4.23 24.24 7.22
C GLU A 64 -4.17 25.16 6.01
N ALA A 65 -3.60 24.71 4.89
CA ALA A 65 -3.56 25.46 3.64
C ALA A 65 -4.97 25.80 3.13
N LYS A 66 -5.88 24.83 3.17
CA LYS A 66 -7.28 25.00 2.77
C LYS A 66 -8.02 26.02 3.65
N TYR A 67 -7.92 25.90 4.98
CA TYR A 67 -8.59 26.82 5.90
C TYR A 67 -8.00 28.24 5.87
N ARG A 68 -6.68 28.39 5.76
CA ARG A 68 -6.04 29.70 5.61
C ARG A 68 -6.57 30.42 4.37
N LYS A 69 -6.65 29.72 3.23
CA LYS A 69 -7.20 30.27 1.98
C LYS A 69 -8.66 30.73 2.16
N MET A 70 -9.51 29.90 2.74
CA MET A 70 -10.92 30.23 2.99
C MET A 70 -11.08 31.47 3.88
N ILE A 71 -10.32 31.59 4.96
CA ILE A 71 -10.40 32.75 5.88
C ILE A 71 -9.86 34.02 5.23
N LEU A 72 -8.81 33.93 4.42
CA LEU A 72 -8.22 35.07 3.70
C LEU A 72 -9.14 35.57 2.56
N GLU A 73 -9.80 34.66 1.85
CA GLU A 73 -10.76 35.01 0.79
C GLU A 73 -12.06 35.59 1.36
N ALA A 74 -12.52 35.13 2.53
CA ALA A 74 -13.72 35.65 3.19
C ALA A 74 -13.55 37.06 3.82
N LYS A 75 -12.31 37.58 3.89
CA LYS A 75 -11.99 38.93 4.38
C LYS A 75 -11.88 39.98 3.26
N LYS A 76 -12.04 39.58 2.00
CA LYS A 76 -12.12 40.48 0.84
C LYS A 76 -13.57 40.85 0.54
#